data_AF-A0A7L3X507-F1
#
_entry.id   AF-A0A7L3X507-F1
#
_cell.length_a   1.000
_cell.length_b   1.000
_cell.length_c   1.000
_cell.angle_alpha   90.00
_cell.angle_beta   90.00
_cell.angle_gamma   90.00
#
_symmetry.space_group_name_H-M   'P 1'
#
loop_
_entity.id
_entity.type
_entity.pdbx_description
1 polymer ?
#
loop_
_entity_poly.entity_id
_entity_poly.type
_entity_poly.pdbx_seq_one_letter_code
_entity_poly.pdbx_strand_id
1 'polypeptide(L)'
;EADNTCLICLDPVEHRPSYGTIMCPACKHAWFHRSCIQGHAVCAGIFCFVCPLCRDREGFQTEMFMMGIRVPARLPLREGRHTYPAMNQRHSRCDASKCVCLGGREQAENEG
;
A
#
# COMPACT_ATOMS: atom_id res chain seq x y z
N GLU A 1 16.38 -0.39 -19.14
CA GLU A 1 15.04 0.13 -19.42
C GLU A 1 14.28 0.12 -18.11
N ALA A 2 13.79 1.27 -17.65
CA ALA A 2 13.02 1.31 -16.40
C ALA A 2 11.60 0.87 -16.73
N ASP A 3 11.29 -0.38 -16.42
CA ASP A 3 9.95 -0.93 -16.62
C ASP A 3 9.01 -0.25 -15.61
N ASN A 4 8.18 0.67 -16.08
CA ASN A 4 7.23 1.35 -15.21
C ASN A 4 6.17 0.32 -14.78
N THR A 5 6.17 -0.01 -13.49
CA THR A 5 5.23 -0.97 -12.90
C THR A 5 4.19 -0.25 -12.06
N CYS A 6 2.96 -0.77 -12.07
CA CYS A 6 1.92 -0.28 -11.20
C CYS A 6 2.26 -0.61 -9.74
N LEU A 7 2.39 0.40 -8.87
CA LEU A 7 2.73 0.17 -7.46
C LEU A 7 1.62 -0.52 -6.63
N ILE A 8 0.47 -0.86 -7.25
CA ILE A 8 -0.66 -1.51 -6.58
C ILE A 8 -0.76 -2.99 -6.99
N CYS A 9 -0.78 -3.30 -8.29
CA CYS A 9 -0.87 -4.68 -8.76
C CYS A 9 0.48 -5.29 -9.17
N LEU A 10 1.53 -4.49 -9.26
CA LEU A 10 2.89 -4.86 -9.67
C LEU A 10 3.03 -5.29 -11.15
N ASP A 11 1.95 -5.20 -11.93
CA ASP A 11 1.98 -5.41 -13.38
C ASP A 11 2.54 -4.18 -14.12
N PRO A 12 3.15 -4.36 -15.30
CA PRO A 12 3.66 -3.26 -16.11
C PRO A 12 2.54 -2.31 -16.56
N VAL A 13 2.87 -1.04 -16.68
CA VAL A 13 1.99 0.01 -17.24
C VAL A 13 2.55 0.55 -18.55
N GLU A 14 1.73 1.34 -19.25
CA GLU A 14 2.24 2.11 -20.38
C GLU A 14 3.35 3.07 -19.94
N HIS A 15 4.35 3.28 -20.79
CA HIS A 15 5.52 4.11 -20.46
C HIS A 15 5.20 5.62 -20.45
N ARG A 16 3.94 5.99 -20.70
CA ARG A 16 3.47 7.37 -20.82
C ARG A 16 2.14 7.53 -20.09
N PRO A 17 1.89 8.69 -19.45
CA PRO A 17 0.58 8.98 -18.89
C PRO A 17 -0.49 8.95 -19.98
N SER A 18 -1.59 8.27 -19.70
CA SER A 18 -2.74 8.12 -20.59
C SER A 18 -4.02 8.07 -19.77
N TYR A 19 -5.18 7.87 -20.41
CA TYR A 19 -6.40 7.64 -19.63
C TYR A 19 -6.27 6.37 -18.75
N GLY A 20 -5.61 5.32 -19.26
CA GLY A 20 -5.41 4.05 -18.54
C GLY A 20 -4.25 4.08 -17.54
N THR A 21 -3.28 4.97 -17.72
CA THR A 21 -2.04 5.03 -16.93
C THR A 21 -1.87 6.39 -16.26
N ILE A 22 -1.83 6.39 -14.93
CA ILE A 22 -1.70 7.58 -14.10
C ILE A 22 -0.32 7.59 -13.45
N MET A 23 0.33 8.75 -13.46
CA MET A 23 1.57 9.01 -12.73
C MET A 23 1.29 10.02 -11.62
N CYS A 24 1.85 9.80 -10.43
CA CYS A 24 1.79 10.78 -9.34
C CYS A 24 2.54 12.06 -9.76
N PRO A 25 1.88 13.23 -9.86
CA PRO A 25 2.54 14.45 -10.31
C PRO A 25 3.51 15.05 -9.28
N ALA A 26 3.30 14.78 -7.98
CA ALA A 26 4.17 15.27 -6.91
C ALA A 26 5.57 14.65 -6.99
N CYS A 27 5.66 13.32 -7.12
CA CYS A 27 6.94 12.63 -7.17
C CYS A 27 7.41 12.25 -8.57
N LYS A 28 6.51 12.08 -9.54
CA LYS A 28 6.81 11.65 -10.93
C LYS A 28 7.46 10.26 -11.06
N HIS A 29 7.47 9.49 -9.97
CA HIS A 29 8.07 8.15 -9.93
C HIS A 29 7.03 7.05 -9.65
N ALA A 30 5.85 7.41 -9.14
CA ALA A 30 4.80 6.44 -8.84
C ALA A 30 3.82 6.32 -10.00
N TRP A 31 3.69 5.10 -10.53
CA TRP A 31 2.84 4.77 -11.67
C TRP A 31 1.71 3.83 -11.28
N PHE A 32 0.55 4.00 -11.89
CA PHE A 32 -0.65 3.24 -11.58
C PHE A 32 -1.52 2.99 -12.82
N HIS A 33 -2.11 1.81 -12.90
CA HIS A 33 -3.33 1.64 -13.68
C HIS A 33 -4.46 2.49 -13.10
N ARG A 34 -5.25 3.13 -13.95
CA ARG A 34 -6.42 3.93 -13.55
C ARG A 34 -7.38 3.13 -12.68
N SER A 35 -7.66 1.88 -13.06
CA SER A 35 -8.52 0.96 -12.32
C SER A 35 -7.97 0.66 -10.93
N CYS A 36 -6.66 0.39 -10.83
CA CYS A 36 -6.00 0.11 -9.55
C CYS A 36 -6.05 1.31 -8.61
N ILE A 37 -5.74 2.52 -9.09
CA ILE A 37 -5.77 3.70 -8.22
C ILE A 37 -7.20 4.08 -7.82
N GLN A 38 -8.18 3.85 -8.71
CA GLN A 38 -9.59 4.02 -8.38
C GLN A 38 -10.05 3.04 -7.29
N GLY A 39 -9.62 1.78 -7.34
CA GLY A 39 -9.86 0.80 -6.29
C GLY A 39 -9.20 1.20 -4.97
N HIS A 40 -7.94 1.65 -5.02
CA HIS A 40 -7.21 2.14 -3.86
C HIS A 40 -7.91 3.34 -3.20
N ALA A 41 -8.37 4.32 -3.99
CA ALA A 41 -9.17 5.46 -3.52
C ALA A 41 -10.44 5.03 -2.78
N VAL A 42 -11.19 4.08 -3.36
CA VAL A 42 -12.43 3.56 -2.76
C VAL A 42 -12.14 2.85 -1.43
N CYS A 43 -11.07 2.07 -1.35
CA CYS A 43 -10.68 1.33 -0.14
C CYS A 43 -10.11 2.25 0.95
N ALA A 44 -9.24 3.19 0.59
CA ALA A 44 -8.56 4.08 1.53
C ALA A 44 -9.47 5.20 2.06
N GLY A 45 -10.39 5.70 1.22
CA GLY A 45 -11.20 6.88 1.56
C GLY A 45 -10.36 8.16 1.67
N ILE A 46 -11.04 9.30 1.84
CA ILE A 46 -10.40 10.63 1.76
C ILE A 46 -9.32 10.88 2.81
N PHE A 47 -9.39 10.19 3.95
CA PHE A 47 -8.46 10.39 5.07
C PHE A 47 -7.13 9.66 4.87
N CYS A 48 -7.11 8.55 4.13
CA CYS A 48 -5.91 7.73 3.95
C CYS A 48 -5.48 7.57 2.50
N PHE A 49 -6.13 8.25 1.56
CA PHE A 49 -5.73 8.25 0.16
C PHE A 49 -4.52 9.18 -0.03
N VAL A 50 -3.33 8.60 0.01
CA VAL A 50 -2.03 9.27 -0.14
C VAL A 50 -1.20 8.56 -1.20
N CYS A 51 -0.21 9.24 -1.79
CA CYS A 51 0.71 8.56 -2.70
C CYS A 51 1.49 7.46 -1.94
N PRO A 52 1.44 6.18 -2.37
CA PRO A 52 2.18 5.10 -1.70
C PRO A 52 3.70 5.30 -1.66
N LEU A 53 4.25 6.08 -2.59
CA LEU A 53 5.69 6.30 -2.71
C LEU A 53 6.17 7.53 -1.92
N CYS A 54 5.68 8.73 -2.26
CA CYS A 54 6.15 9.97 -1.64
C CYS A 54 5.33 10.45 -0.45
N ARG A 55 4.20 9.79 -0.15
CA ARG A 55 3.27 10.14 0.93
C ARG A 55 2.68 11.54 0.87
N ASP A 56 2.85 12.26 -0.24
CA ASP A 56 2.13 13.50 -0.49
C ASP A 56 0.63 13.21 -0.51
N ARG A 57 -0.13 14.03 0.24
CA ARG A 57 -1.57 13.90 0.39
C ARG A 57 -2.30 14.97 -0.41
N GLU A 58 -2.02 16.24 -0.14
CA GLU A 58 -2.82 17.35 -0.70
C GLU A 58 -2.67 17.46 -2.21
N GLY A 59 -1.42 17.49 -2.71
CA GLY A 59 -1.14 17.54 -4.14
C GLY A 59 -1.64 16.28 -4.85
N PHE A 60 -1.36 15.11 -4.25
CA PHE A 60 -1.83 13.83 -4.78
C PHE A 60 -3.35 13.77 -4.90
N GLN A 61 -4.09 14.07 -3.82
CA GLN A 61 -5.56 14.00 -3.84
C GLN A 61 -6.14 14.95 -4.87
N THR A 62 -5.69 16.21 -4.88
CA THR A 62 -6.17 17.25 -5.82
C THR A 62 -6.01 16.78 -7.26
N GLU A 63 -4.85 16.26 -7.60
CA GLU A 63 -4.55 15.81 -8.96
C GLU A 63 -5.29 14.53 -9.34
N MET A 64 -5.41 13.57 -8.42
CA MET A 64 -6.22 12.38 -8.65
C MET A 64 -7.69 12.76 -8.89
N PHE A 65 -8.24 13.76 -8.18
CA PHE A 65 -9.57 14.27 -8.45
C PHE A 65 -9.70 14.92 -9.82
N MET A 66 -8.74 15.76 -10.21
CA MET A 66 -8.71 16.39 -11.54
C MET A 66 -8.64 15.35 -12.66
N MET A 67 -7.94 14.24 -12.43
CA MET A 67 -7.89 13.09 -13.35
C MET A 67 -9.14 12.20 -13.31
N GLY A 68 -10.17 12.56 -12.51
CA GLY A 68 -11.45 11.87 -12.43
C GLY A 68 -11.45 10.61 -11.56
N ILE A 69 -10.51 10.49 -10.62
CA ILE A 69 -10.53 9.44 -9.59
C ILE A 69 -11.48 9.85 -8.47
N ARG A 70 -12.48 9.01 -8.21
CA ARG A 70 -13.48 9.27 -7.17
C ARG A 70 -13.02 8.71 -5.83
N VAL A 71 -12.98 9.55 -4.79
CA VAL A 71 -12.58 9.17 -3.43
C VAL A 71 -13.78 9.37 -2.50
N PRO A 72 -14.32 8.32 -1.85
CA PRO A 72 -15.43 8.46 -0.93
C PRO A 72 -14.97 9.13 0.39
N ALA A 73 -15.82 10.02 0.92
CA ALA A 73 -15.64 10.65 2.22
C ALA A 73 -16.00 9.68 3.36
N ARG A 74 -15.20 8.63 3.53
CA ARG A 74 -15.36 7.62 4.58
C ARG A 74 -14.01 7.26 5.20
N LEU A 75 -14.06 6.71 6.41
CA LEU A 75 -12.90 6.03 6.98
C LEU A 75 -12.47 4.88 6.06
N PRO A 76 -11.17 4.52 6.06
CA PRO A 76 -10.69 3.40 5.27
C PRO A 76 -11.53 2.16 5.56
N LEU A 77 -11.82 1.36 4.54
CA LEU A 77 -12.52 0.08 4.73
C LEU A 77 -11.72 -0.92 5.59
N ARG A 78 -10.51 -0.55 6.02
CA ARG A 78 -9.59 -1.32 6.87
C ARG A 78 -10.08 -1.56 8.31
N GLU A 79 -11.28 -1.12 8.66
CA GLU A 79 -11.97 -1.56 9.90
C GLU A 79 -13.24 -2.40 9.63
N GLY A 80 -13.20 -3.20 8.57
CA GLY A 80 -14.01 -4.42 8.48
C GLY A 80 -13.26 -5.59 9.11
N ARG A 81 -13.68 -6.01 10.32
CA ARG A 81 -13.38 -7.33 10.87
C ARG A 81 -13.38 -8.38 9.74
N HIS A 82 -12.32 -9.18 9.64
CA HIS A 82 -12.10 -10.30 8.68
C HIS A 82 -11.12 -10.09 7.50
N THR A 83 -10.04 -9.30 7.62
CA THR A 83 -8.88 -9.51 6.74
C THR A 83 -7.56 -9.56 7.52
N TYR A 84 -7.00 -10.77 7.59
CA TYR A 84 -5.67 -11.17 8.11
C TYR A 84 -5.44 -11.14 9.63
N PRO A 85 -5.92 -12.14 10.39
CA PRO A 85 -5.45 -12.41 11.76
C PRO A 85 -3.93 -12.70 11.83
N ALA A 86 -3.30 -13.03 10.70
CA ALA A 86 -1.91 -13.44 10.63
C ALA A 86 -0.90 -12.28 10.63
N MET A 87 -1.26 -11.07 10.18
CA MET A 87 -0.31 -9.94 10.15
C MET A 87 -0.07 -9.30 11.52
N ASN A 88 -0.95 -9.55 12.49
CA ASN A 88 -0.75 -9.13 13.89
C ASN A 88 -0.17 -10.24 14.77
N GLN A 89 0.09 -11.44 14.22
CA GLN A 89 0.80 -12.47 14.96
C GLN A 89 2.29 -12.18 14.86
N ARG A 90 2.86 -11.67 15.96
CA ARG A 90 4.31 -11.65 16.10
C ARG A 90 4.80 -13.09 16.02
N HIS A 91 5.79 -13.33 15.17
CA HIS A 91 6.42 -14.64 15.06
C HIS A 91 6.98 -15.01 16.44
N SER A 92 6.40 -16.05 17.06
CA SER A 92 6.65 -16.43 18.45
C SER A 92 7.57 -17.64 18.58
N ARG A 93 8.18 -18.11 17.48
CA ARG A 93 9.03 -19.29 17.45
C ARG A 93 10.39 -18.99 16.83
N CYS A 94 11.45 -19.66 17.28
CA CYS A 94 12.77 -19.54 16.69
C CYS A 94 12.95 -20.55 15.54
N ASP A 95 13.17 -20.03 14.33
CA ASP A 95 13.41 -20.82 13.11
C ASP A 95 14.87 -21.27 12.91
N ALA A 96 15.80 -20.89 13.80
CA ALA A 96 17.20 -21.27 13.67
C ALA A 96 17.40 -22.79 13.75
N SER A 97 18.26 -23.36 12.90
CA SER A 97 18.52 -24.82 12.87
C SER A 97 18.90 -25.37 14.25
N LYS A 98 19.69 -24.61 15.02
CA LYS A 98 19.99 -24.87 16.43
C LYS A 98 19.59 -23.65 17.28
N CYS A 99 18.50 -23.77 18.03
CA CYS A 99 18.05 -22.73 18.97
C CYS A 99 18.90 -22.76 20.23
N VAL A 100 19.31 -21.58 20.72
CA VAL A 100 20.13 -21.40 21.93
C VAL A 100 19.35 -20.76 23.10
N CYS A 101 18.06 -20.48 22.89
CA CYS A 101 17.19 -19.91 23.91
C CYS A 101 16.99 -20.90 25.07
N LEU A 102 17.25 -20.47 26.30
CA LEU A 102 17.17 -21.35 27.48
C LEU A 102 15.75 -21.85 27.77
N GLY A 103 14.70 -21.04 27.52
CA GLY A 103 13.30 -21.47 27.62
C GLY A 103 12.74 -22.06 26.33
N GLY A 104 13.61 -22.46 25.40
CA GLY A 104 13.23 -23.16 24.19
C GLY A 104 12.75 -22.24 23.06
N ARG A 105 12.30 -22.87 21.97
CA ARG A 105 12.05 -22.19 20.69
C ARG A 105 10.87 -21.23 20.73
N GLU A 106 9.96 -21.36 21.69
CA GLU A 106 8.72 -20.58 21.76
C GLU A 106 8.83 -19.34 22.66
N GLN A 107 10.01 -19.13 23.25
CA GLN A 107 10.26 -17.98 24.11
C GLN A 107 10.56 -16.75 23.27
N ALA A 108 9.66 -15.76 23.31
CA ALA A 108 9.92 -14.42 22.83
C ALA A 108 10.73 -13.61 23.86
N GLU A 109 11.61 -12.73 23.41
CA GLU A 109 12.26 -11.76 24.29
C GLU A 109 11.19 -10.85 24.92
N ASN A 110 11.27 -10.62 26.23
CA ASN A 110 10.44 -9.63 26.88
C ASN A 110 10.92 -8.24 26.42
N GLU A 111 10.01 -7.42 25.90
CA GLU A 111 10.28 -6.10 25.31
C GLU A 111 11.23 -5.27 26.20
N GLY A 112 12.24 -4.65 25.57
CA GLY A 112 13.17 -3.70 26.18
C GLY A 112 12.65 -2.27 26.17
#